data_AF-A0AA41BIU2-F1
#
_entry.id   AF-A0AA41BIU2-F1
#
_cell.length_a   1.000
_cell.length_b   1.000
_cell.length_c   1.000
_cell.angle_alpha   90.00
_cell.angle_beta   90.00
_cell.angle_gamma   90.00
#
_symmetry.space_group_name_H-M   'P 1'
#
loop_
_entity.id
_entity.type
_entity.pdbx_description
1 polymer ?
#
loop_
_entity_poly.entity_id
_entity_poly.type
_entity_poly.pdbx_seq_one_letter_code
_entity_poly.pdbx_strand_id
1 'polypeptide(L)'
;MELIQIEELNKILSSISGQNRPHEIFVDNLHTAFLEFEENFILPSTSVYEIDFSAAKEFLLQAEQLIPELIQGCNVLPIPKPKKNSNQLFLVKEIHFSEENQNKKFIFVVSFILTYLGGAPNSMIVKQPVQGKTAAVRTRRIYFLARILPLESLEFQNDVLVDFLTRRYKETEFMIDVDSVSSYNKSQHTYSELFDDVDYSKQISMIHSILNINKEIWKPGKVFEPIDVELHTISSRFLESSQERIFNQFETFRHLIDLLLSPESMTINLMNQEPLHEWLRSFETERGITPSGNMLWKILKRK
;
A
#
# COMPACT_ATOMS: atom_id res chain seq x y z
N MET A 1 12.48 -12.45 9.50
CA MET A 1 13.46 -12.98 8.51
C MET A 1 14.87 -12.49 8.87
N GLU A 2 15.89 -13.32 8.63
CA GLU A 2 17.30 -12.95 8.87
C GLU A 2 17.88 -12.09 7.72
N LEU A 3 18.93 -11.30 7.98
CA LEU A 3 19.53 -10.43 6.96
C LEU A 3 20.00 -11.19 5.71
N ILE A 4 20.65 -12.35 5.87
CA ILE A 4 21.13 -13.18 4.75
C ILE A 4 19.97 -13.63 3.86
N GLN A 5 18.82 -13.94 4.47
CA GLN A 5 17.61 -14.31 3.72
C GLN A 5 17.08 -13.13 2.93
N ILE A 6 17.09 -11.92 3.51
CA ILE A 6 16.65 -10.69 2.85
C ILE A 6 17.54 -10.35 1.66
N GLU A 7 18.86 -10.45 1.82
CA GLU A 7 19.80 -10.27 0.71
C GLU A 7 19.51 -11.23 -0.45
N GLU A 8 19.17 -12.49 -0.14
CA GLU A 8 18.80 -13.46 -1.17
C GLU A 8 17.51 -13.06 -1.91
N LEU A 9 16.49 -12.61 -1.19
CA LEU A 9 15.25 -12.11 -1.82
C LEU A 9 15.51 -10.84 -2.64
N ASN A 10 16.36 -9.93 -2.16
CA ASN A 10 16.72 -8.70 -2.88
C ASN A 10 17.52 -9.02 -4.16
N LYS A 11 18.34 -10.08 -4.17
CA LYS A 11 19.00 -10.57 -5.39
C LYS A 11 17.99 -11.03 -6.44
N ILE A 12 16.92 -11.72 -6.03
CA ILE A 12 15.81 -12.07 -6.95
C ILE A 12 15.24 -10.78 -7.53
N LEU A 13 14.76 -9.86 -6.67
CA LEU A 13 14.07 -8.62 -7.06
C LEU A 13 14.89 -7.70 -7.97
N SER A 14 16.20 -7.61 -7.75
CA SER A 14 17.11 -6.79 -8.57
C SER A 14 17.37 -7.37 -9.96
N SER A 15 17.21 -8.68 -10.14
CA SER A 15 17.41 -9.37 -11.43
C SER A 15 16.14 -9.44 -12.30
N ILE A 16 14.98 -9.09 -11.73
CA ILE A 16 13.69 -9.17 -12.42
C ILE A 16 13.70 -8.27 -13.65
N SER A 17 13.15 -8.80 -14.74
CA SER A 17 12.84 -8.07 -15.97
C SER A 17 11.63 -8.70 -16.65
N GLY A 18 10.91 -7.93 -17.47
CA GLY A 18 9.76 -8.44 -18.21
C GLY A 18 8.56 -7.51 -18.10
N GLN A 19 7.42 -8.00 -18.61
CA GLN A 19 6.15 -7.29 -18.59
C GLN A 19 5.12 -8.05 -17.76
N ASN A 20 4.17 -7.32 -17.20
CA ASN A 20 3.08 -7.94 -16.46
C ASN A 20 2.26 -8.85 -17.37
N ARG A 21 1.84 -10.01 -16.84
CA ARG A 21 0.80 -10.80 -17.52
C ARG A 21 -0.51 -10.02 -17.52
N PRO A 22 -1.37 -10.22 -18.53
CA PRO A 22 -2.72 -9.64 -18.53
C PRO A 22 -3.47 -10.02 -17.25
N HIS A 23 -4.08 -9.02 -16.63
CA HIS A 23 -4.88 -9.18 -15.43
C HIS A 23 -5.88 -8.03 -15.31
N GLU A 24 -6.86 -8.24 -14.45
CA GLU A 24 -7.85 -7.24 -14.07
C GLU A 24 -7.63 -6.83 -12.61
N ILE A 25 -7.96 -5.58 -12.27
CA ILE A 25 -7.84 -5.08 -10.90
C ILE A 25 -9.23 -5.03 -10.29
N PHE A 26 -9.33 -5.53 -9.06
CA PHE A 26 -10.56 -5.55 -8.30
C PHE A 26 -10.31 -5.03 -6.88
N VAL A 27 -11.39 -4.63 -6.22
CA VAL A 27 -11.43 -4.36 -4.77
C VAL A 27 -12.56 -5.18 -4.17
N ASP A 28 -12.30 -5.85 -3.05
CA ASP A 28 -13.32 -6.66 -2.37
C ASP A 28 -14.13 -5.86 -1.35
N ASN A 29 -15.08 -6.53 -0.68
CA ASN A 29 -15.90 -5.97 0.38
C ASN A 29 -15.15 -5.60 1.66
N LEU A 30 -13.88 -5.97 1.78
CA LEU A 30 -12.97 -5.54 2.85
C LEU A 30 -12.09 -4.37 2.41
N HIS A 31 -12.40 -3.73 1.28
CA HIS A 31 -11.66 -2.61 0.71
C HIS A 31 -10.20 -2.98 0.36
N THR A 32 -9.94 -4.26 0.11
CA THR A 32 -8.60 -4.75 -0.25
C THR A 32 -8.52 -4.97 -1.75
N ALA A 33 -7.51 -4.36 -2.38
CA ALA A 33 -7.28 -4.51 -3.81
C ALA A 33 -6.63 -5.86 -4.14
N PHE A 34 -6.98 -6.44 -5.29
CA PHE A 34 -6.33 -7.62 -5.83
C PHE A 34 -6.24 -7.59 -7.35
N LEU A 35 -5.20 -8.24 -7.87
CA LEU A 35 -5.03 -8.54 -9.29
C LEU A 35 -5.61 -9.94 -9.54
N GLU A 36 -6.50 -10.08 -10.52
CA GLU A 36 -7.05 -11.36 -10.95
C GLU A 36 -6.49 -11.76 -12.32
N PHE A 37 -5.86 -12.92 -12.39
CA PHE A 37 -5.28 -13.52 -13.59
C PHE A 37 -6.20 -14.59 -14.17
N GLU A 38 -6.01 -14.93 -15.44
CA GLU A 38 -6.72 -16.06 -16.06
C GLU A 38 -6.21 -17.41 -15.53
N GLU A 39 -4.89 -17.53 -15.38
CA GLU A 39 -4.22 -18.74 -14.93
C GLU A 39 -4.10 -18.81 -13.40
N ASN A 40 -4.13 -20.03 -12.86
CA ASN A 40 -3.90 -20.27 -11.45
C ASN A 40 -2.40 -20.31 -11.16
N PHE A 41 -2.01 -19.73 -10.03
CA PHE A 41 -0.70 -19.91 -9.41
C PHE A 41 -0.87 -20.45 -7.98
N ILE A 42 0.23 -20.80 -7.32
CA ILE A 42 0.22 -21.34 -5.96
C ILE A 42 0.51 -20.20 -4.99
N LEU A 43 -0.47 -19.85 -4.15
CA LEU A 43 -0.21 -19.06 -2.95
C LEU A 43 0.47 -19.99 -1.93
N PRO A 44 1.72 -19.70 -1.50
CA PRO A 44 2.45 -20.59 -0.63
C PRO A 44 1.87 -20.63 0.79
N SER A 45 2.11 -21.74 1.48
CA SER A 45 1.84 -21.85 2.91
C SER A 45 2.85 -21.01 3.69
N THR A 46 2.36 -20.15 4.59
CA THR A 46 3.20 -19.29 5.44
C THR A 46 2.74 -19.36 6.89
N SER A 47 3.59 -18.94 7.82
CA SER A 47 3.22 -18.72 9.22
C SER A 47 2.09 -17.69 9.33
N VAL A 48 1.19 -17.90 10.29
CA VAL A 48 0.10 -16.95 10.61
C VAL A 48 0.60 -15.75 11.40
N TYR A 49 1.82 -15.82 11.95
CA TYR A 49 2.40 -14.79 12.80
C TYR A 49 3.30 -13.82 12.02
N GLU A 50 4.07 -14.33 11.06
CA GLU A 50 4.96 -13.57 10.20
C GLU A 50 5.18 -14.33 8.88
N ILE A 51 5.72 -13.66 7.86
CA ILE A 51 6.01 -14.33 6.60
C ILE A 51 7.34 -15.10 6.69
N ASP A 52 7.26 -16.40 6.41
CA ASP A 52 8.43 -17.27 6.35
C ASP A 52 9.25 -16.97 5.09
N PHE A 53 10.58 -17.00 5.20
CA PHE A 53 11.50 -16.82 4.07
C PHE A 53 11.15 -17.74 2.88
N SER A 54 10.87 -19.02 3.14
CA SER A 54 10.50 -19.97 2.09
C SER A 54 9.23 -19.56 1.34
N ALA A 55 8.26 -19.01 2.05
CA ALA A 55 7.00 -18.57 1.45
C ALA A 55 7.20 -17.27 0.66
N ALA A 56 7.97 -16.32 1.22
CA ALA A 56 8.36 -15.10 0.50
C ALA A 56 9.10 -15.43 -0.80
N LYS A 57 10.09 -16.35 -0.75
CA LYS A 57 10.85 -16.78 -1.93
C LYS A 57 9.96 -17.44 -2.98
N GLU A 58 9.12 -18.40 -2.58
CA GLU A 58 8.21 -19.10 -3.51
C GLU A 58 7.19 -18.14 -4.14
N PHE A 59 6.69 -17.17 -3.36
CA PHE A 59 5.81 -16.13 -3.86
C PHE A 59 6.53 -15.19 -4.84
N LEU A 60 7.73 -14.69 -4.50
CA LEU A 60 8.47 -13.77 -5.36
C LEU A 60 8.87 -14.40 -6.71
N LEU A 61 9.23 -15.68 -6.73
CA LEU A 61 9.51 -16.40 -7.98
C LEU A 61 8.27 -16.53 -8.88
N GLN A 62 7.07 -16.60 -8.30
CA GLN A 62 5.83 -16.58 -9.07
C GLN A 62 5.45 -15.15 -9.47
N ALA A 63 5.61 -14.19 -8.57
CA ALA A 63 5.34 -12.78 -8.82
C ALA A 63 6.25 -12.21 -9.92
N GLU A 64 7.50 -12.66 -10.03
CA GLU A 64 8.40 -12.35 -11.14
C GLU A 64 7.80 -12.71 -12.50
N GLN A 65 7.01 -13.78 -12.58
CA GLN A 65 6.38 -14.22 -13.83
C GLN A 65 5.02 -13.58 -14.09
N LEU A 66 4.37 -13.03 -13.06
CA LEU A 66 3.00 -12.50 -13.12
C LEU A 66 2.98 -10.96 -13.18
N ILE A 67 3.77 -10.32 -12.32
CA ILE A 67 3.79 -8.87 -12.09
C ILE A 67 5.21 -8.28 -11.96
N PRO A 68 6.15 -8.61 -12.87
CA PRO A 68 7.53 -8.13 -12.79
C PRO A 68 7.62 -6.60 -12.68
N GLU A 69 6.78 -5.85 -13.41
CA GLU A 69 6.81 -4.37 -13.41
C GLU A 69 6.44 -3.77 -12.03
N LEU A 70 5.74 -4.51 -11.18
CA LEU A 70 5.34 -4.03 -9.85
C LEU A 70 6.47 -4.19 -8.82
N ILE A 71 7.26 -5.24 -8.94
CA ILE A 71 8.20 -5.67 -7.90
C ILE A 71 9.68 -5.46 -8.26
N GLN A 72 9.98 -5.19 -9.54
CA GLN A 72 11.34 -5.04 -10.03
C GLN A 72 12.14 -3.98 -9.27
N GLY A 73 13.33 -4.38 -8.81
CA GLY A 73 14.28 -3.49 -8.14
C GLY A 73 13.81 -2.96 -6.78
N CYS A 74 12.76 -3.53 -6.20
CA CYS A 74 12.39 -3.28 -4.81
C CYS A 74 13.32 -4.05 -3.85
N ASN A 75 13.33 -3.64 -2.59
CA ASN A 75 13.97 -4.32 -1.47
C ASN A 75 12.89 -4.86 -0.53
N VAL A 76 13.09 -6.06 0.01
CA VAL A 76 12.23 -6.63 1.07
C VAL A 76 12.49 -5.88 2.36
N LEU A 77 11.40 -5.44 3.01
CA LEU A 77 11.45 -4.87 4.34
C LEU A 77 11.35 -6.01 5.39
N PRO A 78 12.34 -6.20 6.28
CA PRO A 78 12.33 -7.27 7.29
C PRO A 78 11.15 -7.18 8.25
N ILE A 79 10.84 -5.95 8.65
CA ILE A 79 9.81 -5.67 9.65
C ILE A 79 8.62 -5.03 8.92
N PRO A 80 7.42 -5.60 9.04
CA PRO A 80 6.23 -5.05 8.41
C PRO A 80 5.96 -3.62 8.89
N LYS A 81 5.51 -2.76 7.97
CA LYS A 81 5.18 -1.36 8.29
C LYS A 81 3.78 -1.01 7.78
N PRO A 82 2.75 -0.94 8.66
CA PRO A 82 2.79 -1.03 10.13
C PRO A 82 3.01 -2.47 10.67
N LYS A 83 3.47 -2.59 11.92
CA LYS A 83 3.84 -3.88 12.56
C LYS A 83 2.68 -4.88 12.62
N LYS A 84 1.44 -4.40 12.75
CA LYS A 84 0.22 -5.22 12.78
C LYS A 84 -0.05 -6.03 11.51
N ASN A 85 0.53 -5.63 10.38
CA ASN A 85 0.38 -6.31 9.10
C ASN A 85 1.46 -7.38 8.91
N SER A 86 1.78 -8.15 9.95
CA SER A 86 2.84 -9.16 9.91
C SER A 86 2.58 -10.32 8.95
N ASN A 87 1.33 -10.47 8.53
CA ASN A 87 0.90 -11.38 7.49
C ASN A 87 1.16 -10.87 6.05
N GLN A 88 1.81 -9.72 5.87
CA GLN A 88 2.09 -9.10 4.57
C GLN A 88 3.57 -9.02 4.24
N LEU A 89 3.89 -9.24 2.96
CA LEU A 89 5.25 -9.11 2.44
C LEU A 89 5.40 -7.69 1.94
N PHE A 90 6.30 -6.92 2.55
CA PHE A 90 6.55 -5.54 2.19
C PHE A 90 7.77 -5.43 1.29
N LEU A 91 7.59 -4.82 0.13
CA LEU A 91 8.67 -4.44 -0.77
C LEU A 91 8.70 -2.92 -0.88
N VAL A 92 9.89 -2.35 -0.89
CA VAL A 92 10.09 -0.90 -0.89
C VAL A 92 11.14 -0.46 -1.91
N LYS A 93 10.98 0.73 -2.46
CA LYS A 93 11.92 1.32 -3.42
C LYS A 93 11.97 2.83 -3.25
N GLU A 94 13.16 3.39 -3.04
CA GLU A 94 13.32 4.85 -3.04
C GLU A 94 13.01 5.39 -4.43
N ILE A 95 12.26 6.48 -4.49
CA ILE A 95 11.92 7.15 -5.75
C ILE A 95 12.80 8.39 -5.85
N HIS A 96 13.64 8.42 -6.89
CA HIS A 96 14.46 9.59 -7.23
C HIS A 96 13.79 10.35 -8.37
N PHE A 97 13.26 11.54 -8.07
CA PHE A 97 12.80 12.49 -9.08
C PHE A 97 13.96 13.40 -9.54
N SER A 98 13.76 14.14 -10.64
CA SER A 98 14.78 15.00 -11.27
C SER A 98 15.48 16.00 -10.32
N GLU A 99 16.67 16.46 -10.73
CA GLU A 99 17.61 17.24 -9.90
C GLU A 99 17.04 18.51 -9.25
N GLU A 100 16.00 19.12 -9.81
CA GLU A 100 15.34 20.30 -9.21
C GLU A 100 14.62 19.98 -7.88
N ASN A 101 14.51 18.71 -7.49
CA ASN A 101 13.73 18.24 -6.35
C ASN A 101 14.52 17.43 -5.32
N GLN A 102 15.85 17.50 -5.32
CA GLN A 102 16.75 16.68 -4.48
C GLN A 102 16.43 16.68 -2.98
N ASN A 103 15.83 17.75 -2.45
CA ASN A 103 15.49 17.85 -1.03
C ASN A 103 14.21 17.12 -0.61
N LYS A 104 13.44 16.58 -1.56
CA LYS A 104 12.16 15.93 -1.28
C LYS A 104 12.16 14.51 -1.79
N LYS A 105 12.26 13.58 -0.85
CA LYS A 105 12.33 12.16 -1.12
C LYS A 105 10.98 11.49 -0.91
N PHE A 106 10.76 10.43 -1.66
CA PHE A 106 9.59 9.57 -1.55
C PHE A 106 10.02 8.11 -1.62
N ILE A 107 9.20 7.24 -1.04
CA ILE A 107 9.41 5.81 -1.09
C ILE A 107 8.15 5.13 -1.62
N PHE A 108 8.33 4.29 -2.63
CA PHE A 108 7.32 3.37 -3.08
C PHE A 108 7.28 2.18 -2.12
N VAL A 109 6.09 1.82 -1.67
CA VAL A 109 5.84 0.65 -0.83
C VAL A 109 4.75 -0.17 -1.50
N VAL A 110 5.02 -1.44 -1.74
CA VAL A 110 4.01 -2.42 -2.14
C VAL A 110 3.97 -3.54 -1.12
N SER A 111 2.78 -3.84 -0.60
CA SER A 111 2.58 -4.98 0.27
C SER A 111 1.69 -6.04 -0.37
N PHE A 112 1.94 -7.31 -0.05
CA PHE A 112 1.17 -8.44 -0.54
C PHE A 112 0.64 -9.28 0.61
N ILE A 113 -0.63 -9.68 0.58
CA ILE A 113 -1.20 -10.60 1.57
C ILE A 113 -0.89 -12.03 1.13
N LEU A 114 0.00 -12.72 1.86
CA LEU A 114 0.37 -14.11 1.55
C LEU A 114 -0.45 -15.12 2.37
N THR A 115 -1.11 -14.67 3.43
CA THR A 115 -1.93 -15.52 4.29
C THR A 115 -3.26 -15.84 3.60
N TYR A 116 -3.50 -17.12 3.31
CA TYR A 116 -4.78 -17.61 2.82
C TYR A 116 -5.88 -17.38 3.88
N LEU A 117 -6.95 -16.67 3.48
CA LEU A 117 -8.05 -16.24 4.35
C LEU A 117 -9.29 -17.16 4.30
N GLY A 118 -9.21 -18.30 3.62
CA GLY A 118 -10.34 -19.23 3.49
C GLY A 118 -11.11 -19.11 2.16
N GLY A 119 -12.19 -19.91 2.03
CA GLY A 119 -13.13 -19.84 0.90
C GLY A 119 -12.77 -20.64 -0.36
N ALA A 120 -11.57 -21.20 -0.46
CA ALA A 120 -11.19 -22.09 -1.56
C ALA A 120 -11.79 -23.49 -1.40
N PRO A 121 -12.33 -24.09 -2.48
CA PRO A 121 -12.74 -25.50 -2.50
C PRO A 121 -11.57 -26.43 -2.19
N ASN A 122 -11.86 -27.62 -1.63
CA ASN A 122 -10.84 -28.63 -1.31
C ASN A 122 -9.95 -29.00 -2.52
N SER A 123 -10.49 -28.96 -3.74
CA SER A 123 -9.74 -29.23 -4.98
C SER A 123 -8.65 -28.19 -5.28
N MET A 124 -8.74 -27.00 -4.71
CA MET A 124 -7.75 -25.93 -4.86
C MET A 124 -6.69 -25.96 -3.77
N ILE A 125 -6.85 -26.74 -2.70
CA ILE A 125 -5.86 -26.87 -1.62
C ILE A 125 -4.72 -27.78 -2.11
N VAL A 126 -3.51 -27.21 -2.21
CA VAL A 126 -2.28 -27.94 -2.58
C VAL A 126 -1.67 -28.58 -1.34
N LYS A 127 -1.65 -27.84 -0.22
CA LYS A 127 -1.16 -28.31 1.07
C LYS A 127 -2.13 -27.88 2.16
N GLN A 128 -2.56 -28.84 2.98
CA GLN A 128 -3.49 -28.59 4.08
C GLN A 128 -2.86 -27.63 5.11
N PRO A 129 -3.68 -26.78 5.77
CA PRO A 129 -3.19 -25.97 6.87
C PRO A 129 -2.73 -26.86 8.00
N VAL A 130 -1.69 -26.44 8.71
CA VAL A 130 -1.17 -27.10 9.91
C VAL A 130 -1.09 -26.06 11.03
N GLN A 131 -0.95 -26.49 12.28
CA GLN A 131 -0.91 -25.55 13.40
C GLN A 131 0.15 -24.45 13.17
N GLY A 132 -0.29 -23.19 13.25
CA GLY A 132 0.57 -22.03 13.04
C GLY A 132 0.90 -21.69 11.58
N LYS A 133 0.42 -22.46 10.58
CA LYS A 133 0.62 -22.17 9.15
C LYS A 133 -0.66 -22.24 8.33
N THR A 134 -0.75 -21.36 7.34
CA THR A 134 -1.85 -21.34 6.37
C THR A 134 -1.76 -22.51 5.39
N ALA A 135 -2.86 -22.78 4.70
CA ALA A 135 -2.86 -23.71 3.57
C ALA A 135 -2.09 -23.12 2.38
N ALA A 136 -1.45 -23.97 1.57
CA ALA A 136 -1.04 -23.56 0.22
C ALA A 136 -2.20 -23.82 -0.74
N VAL A 137 -2.57 -22.84 -1.55
CA VAL A 137 -3.78 -22.90 -2.39
C VAL A 137 -3.50 -22.46 -3.81
N ARG A 138 -4.17 -23.10 -4.77
CA ARG A 138 -4.26 -22.59 -6.14
C ARG A 138 -5.21 -21.41 -6.16
N THR A 139 -4.73 -20.27 -6.63
CA THR A 139 -5.52 -19.04 -6.71
C THR A 139 -5.20 -18.29 -8.00
N ARG A 140 -6.11 -17.41 -8.38
CA ARG A 140 -5.94 -16.45 -9.48
C ARG A 140 -5.64 -15.04 -8.98
N ARG A 141 -5.55 -14.87 -7.66
CA ARG A 141 -5.61 -13.54 -7.02
C ARG A 141 -4.34 -13.22 -6.27
N ILE A 142 -3.75 -12.07 -6.58
CA ILE A 142 -2.70 -11.45 -5.76
C ILE A 142 -3.32 -10.24 -5.07
N TYR A 143 -3.52 -10.33 -3.76
CA TYR A 143 -3.95 -9.21 -2.94
C TYR A 143 -2.76 -8.29 -2.65
N PHE A 144 -2.93 -7.00 -2.91
CA PHE A 144 -1.84 -6.04 -2.80
C PHE A 144 -2.31 -4.66 -2.33
N LEU A 145 -1.36 -3.86 -1.85
CA LEU A 145 -1.52 -2.43 -1.63
C LEU A 145 -0.26 -1.74 -2.13
N ALA A 146 -0.39 -0.96 -3.21
CA ALA A 146 0.68 -0.12 -3.75
C ALA A 146 0.48 1.33 -3.30
N ARG A 147 1.53 1.94 -2.74
CA ARG A 147 1.46 3.29 -2.21
C ARG A 147 2.79 4.02 -2.28
N ILE A 148 2.74 5.34 -2.25
CA ILE A 148 3.91 6.22 -2.16
C ILE A 148 3.79 7.06 -0.90
N LEU A 149 4.88 7.10 -0.12
CA LEU A 149 4.99 7.83 1.12
C LEU A 149 6.09 8.89 1.04
N PRO A 150 5.90 10.07 1.62
CA PRO A 150 6.96 11.06 1.83
C PRO A 150 8.08 10.48 2.71
N LEU A 151 9.30 10.43 2.18
CA LEU A 151 10.46 9.81 2.83
C LEU A 151 11.29 10.88 3.55
N GLU A 152 11.69 10.59 4.79
CA GLU A 152 12.62 11.39 5.59
C GLU A 152 14.02 10.76 5.55
N SER A 153 14.12 9.47 5.91
CA SER A 153 15.38 8.73 5.91
C SER A 153 15.16 7.24 5.68
N LEU A 154 16.23 6.55 5.28
CA LEU A 154 16.30 5.09 5.19
C LEU A 154 17.25 4.58 6.27
N GLU A 155 16.92 3.43 6.84
CA GLU A 155 17.75 2.75 7.84
C GLU A 155 18.37 1.49 7.24
N PHE A 156 19.69 1.42 7.28
CA PHE A 156 20.45 0.30 6.73
C PHE A 156 21.20 -0.44 7.83
N GLN A 157 21.27 -1.76 7.69
CA GLN A 157 22.13 -2.63 8.48
C GLN A 157 22.94 -3.51 7.53
N ASN A 158 24.28 -3.38 7.56
CA ASN A 158 25.18 -4.08 6.64
C ASN A 158 24.76 -3.93 5.16
N ASP A 159 24.49 -2.70 4.73
CA ASP A 159 24.00 -2.35 3.38
C ASP A 159 22.62 -2.92 2.98
N VAL A 160 21.93 -3.62 3.89
CA VAL A 160 20.55 -4.07 3.71
C VAL A 160 19.59 -3.03 4.27
N LEU A 161 18.60 -2.63 3.48
CA LEU A 161 17.52 -1.75 3.94
C LEU A 161 16.64 -2.48 4.95
N VAL A 162 16.61 -2.00 6.20
CA VAL A 162 15.87 -2.64 7.29
C VAL A 162 14.65 -1.86 7.75
N ASP A 163 14.66 -0.53 7.64
CA ASP A 163 13.50 0.32 7.93
C ASP A 163 13.58 1.65 7.13
N PHE A 164 12.53 2.47 7.20
CA PHE A 164 12.49 3.83 6.68
C PHE A 164 11.65 4.75 7.55
N LEU A 165 12.01 6.02 7.67
CA LEU A 165 11.21 7.03 8.35
C LEU A 165 10.47 7.91 7.34
N THR A 166 9.19 8.16 7.61
CA THR A 166 8.36 9.03 6.78
C THR A 166 8.35 10.45 7.30
N ARG A 167 8.31 11.44 6.41
CA ARG A 167 8.09 12.85 6.80
C ARG A 167 6.70 12.96 7.44
N ARG A 168 6.67 13.29 8.73
CA ARG A 168 5.42 13.44 9.49
C ARG A 168 4.83 14.84 9.33
N TYR A 169 3.56 14.99 9.65
CA TYR A 169 2.98 16.31 9.87
C TYR A 169 3.78 17.07 10.92
N LYS A 170 4.07 18.36 10.68
CA LYS A 170 4.48 19.24 11.78
C LYS A 170 3.28 19.37 12.72
N GLU A 171 3.54 19.28 14.03
CA GLU A 171 2.58 19.10 15.14
C GLU A 171 1.43 20.15 15.24
N THR A 172 1.27 21.05 14.27
CA THR A 172 0.34 22.19 14.33
C THR A 172 -0.86 22.14 13.39
N GLU A 173 -0.91 21.26 12.37
CA GLU A 173 -1.98 21.37 11.33
C GLU A 173 -2.96 20.18 11.22
N PHE A 174 -2.59 18.99 11.68
CA PHE A 174 -3.44 17.78 11.56
C PHE A 174 -3.54 16.93 12.84
N MET A 175 -2.83 17.34 13.91
CA MET A 175 -3.05 16.83 15.26
C MET A 175 -4.16 17.64 15.91
N ILE A 176 -5.40 17.16 15.75
CA ILE A 176 -6.52 17.71 16.52
C ILE A 176 -6.23 17.42 18.00
N ASP A 177 -6.15 18.49 18.79
CA ASP A 177 -6.37 18.49 20.22
C ASP A 177 -7.50 17.53 20.58
N VAL A 178 -7.17 16.44 21.27
CA VAL A 178 -8.19 15.62 21.95
C VAL A 178 -8.81 16.38 23.14
N ASP A 179 -8.27 17.54 23.51
CA ASP A 179 -8.61 18.27 24.75
C ASP A 179 -9.28 19.64 24.54
N SER A 180 -10.21 19.77 23.60
CA SER A 180 -11.17 20.91 23.62
C SER A 180 -12.51 20.57 24.27
N VAL A 181 -12.55 19.59 25.17
CA VAL A 181 -13.64 19.43 26.14
C VAL A 181 -13.04 19.65 27.52
N SER A 182 -13.31 20.83 28.08
CA SER A 182 -12.99 21.20 29.45
C SER A 182 -13.45 20.10 30.42
N SER A 183 -12.54 19.22 30.82
CA SER A 183 -12.78 18.31 31.93
C SER A 183 -11.52 18.30 32.79
N TYR A 184 -11.71 18.83 34.00
CA TYR A 184 -10.77 18.73 35.10
C TYR A 184 -10.50 17.25 35.38
N ASN A 185 -9.43 16.70 34.82
CA ASN A 185 -8.67 15.56 35.36
C ASN A 185 -7.41 15.37 34.53
N LYS A 186 -6.32 16.02 34.95
CA LYS A 186 -4.97 15.72 34.44
C LYS A 186 -4.53 14.34 34.94
N SER A 187 -4.96 13.29 34.25
CA SER A 187 -4.12 12.11 34.09
C SER A 187 -3.29 12.35 32.84
N GLN A 188 -1.98 12.57 33.02
CA GLN A 188 -1.01 12.46 31.94
C GLN A 188 -1.20 11.08 31.30
N HIS A 189 -1.94 11.02 30.20
CA HIS A 189 -1.93 9.86 29.32
C HIS A 189 -0.56 9.85 28.67
N THR A 190 0.36 9.12 29.30
CA THR A 190 1.52 8.56 28.62
C THR A 190 0.91 7.76 27.47
N TYR A 191 1.01 8.31 26.26
CA TYR A 191 0.62 7.63 25.03
C TYR A 191 1.41 6.34 24.99
N SER A 192 0.74 5.27 25.38
CA SER A 192 1.27 3.94 25.18
C SER A 192 1.16 3.69 23.69
N GLU A 193 2.30 3.47 23.04
CA GLU A 193 2.44 2.92 21.68
C GLU A 193 1.79 1.52 21.53
N LEU A 194 0.82 1.17 22.37
CA LEU A 194 0.13 -0.10 22.50
C LEU A 194 -1.30 -0.09 21.92
N PHE A 195 -1.79 1.04 21.38
CA PHE A 195 -3.11 1.12 20.73
C PHE A 195 -2.97 1.58 19.29
N ASP A 196 -2.75 0.59 18.42
CA ASP A 196 -2.36 0.67 17.00
C ASP A 196 -3.51 1.00 16.02
N ASP A 197 -4.64 1.50 16.51
CA ASP A 197 -5.79 1.93 15.69
C ASP A 197 -6.04 3.43 15.89
N VAL A 198 -5.13 4.23 15.36
CA VAL A 198 -5.37 5.66 15.21
C VAL A 198 -6.42 5.85 14.11
N ASP A 199 -7.60 6.32 14.49
CA ASP A 199 -8.65 6.68 13.53
C ASP A 199 -8.29 7.99 12.83
N TYR A 200 -7.88 7.89 11.57
CA TYR A 200 -7.54 9.04 10.73
C TYR A 200 -8.74 9.57 9.91
N SER A 201 -9.97 9.10 10.15
CA SER A 201 -11.16 9.49 9.36
C SER A 201 -11.38 11.01 9.29
N LYS A 202 -11.05 11.73 10.37
CA LYS A 202 -11.15 13.21 10.41
C LYS A 202 -10.11 13.86 9.50
N GLN A 203 -8.86 13.39 9.55
CA GLN A 203 -7.76 13.87 8.74
C GLN A 203 -8.02 13.60 7.26
N ILE A 204 -8.48 12.40 6.91
CA ILE A 204 -8.88 12.04 5.53
C ILE A 204 -9.98 12.98 5.04
N SER A 205 -11.02 13.22 5.85
CA SER A 205 -12.12 14.13 5.49
C SER A 205 -11.64 15.57 5.27
N MET A 206 -10.68 16.04 6.08
CA MET A 206 -10.07 17.36 5.92
C MET A 206 -9.23 17.44 4.65
N ILE A 207 -8.43 16.41 4.35
CA ILE A 207 -7.64 16.32 3.12
C ILE A 207 -8.57 16.33 1.90
N HIS A 208 -9.67 15.57 1.93
CA HIS A 208 -10.69 15.58 0.87
C HIS A 208 -11.28 16.98 0.69
N SER A 209 -11.58 17.69 1.78
CA SER A 209 -12.07 19.06 1.71
C SER A 209 -11.05 20.02 1.10
N ILE A 210 -9.78 19.95 1.51
CA ILE A 210 -8.71 20.82 1.01
C ILE A 210 -8.46 20.56 -0.48
N LEU A 211 -8.40 19.28 -0.87
CA LEU A 211 -8.17 18.84 -2.24
C LEU A 211 -9.45 18.83 -3.09
N ASN A 212 -10.59 19.29 -2.55
CA ASN A 212 -11.90 19.26 -3.19
C ASN A 212 -12.27 17.88 -3.80
N ILE A 213 -11.91 16.79 -3.14
CA ILE A 213 -12.26 15.43 -3.56
C ILE A 213 -13.70 15.16 -3.13
N ASN A 214 -14.59 15.05 -4.12
CA ASN A 214 -15.99 14.72 -3.93
C ASN A 214 -16.41 13.54 -4.83
N LYS A 215 -17.66 13.09 -4.74
CA LYS A 215 -18.15 11.92 -5.49
C LYS A 215 -18.14 12.09 -7.02
N GLU A 216 -18.12 13.33 -7.52
CA GLU A 216 -18.04 13.59 -8.96
C GLU A 216 -16.60 13.39 -9.48
N ILE A 217 -15.62 13.69 -8.64
CA ILE A 217 -14.19 13.52 -8.93
C ILE A 217 -13.75 12.08 -8.65
N TRP A 218 -14.10 11.53 -7.48
CA TRP A 218 -13.79 10.17 -7.09
C TRP A 218 -15.05 9.31 -7.03
N LYS A 219 -15.42 8.76 -8.20
CA LYS A 219 -16.61 7.90 -8.35
C LYS A 219 -16.56 6.61 -7.53
N PRO A 220 -15.41 5.90 -7.41
CA PRO A 220 -15.35 4.69 -6.58
C PRO A 220 -15.69 4.95 -5.10
N GLY A 221 -15.53 6.19 -4.63
CA GLY A 221 -15.92 6.60 -3.28
C GLY A 221 -15.23 5.74 -2.22
N LYS A 222 -16.01 5.26 -1.23
CA LYS A 222 -15.47 4.45 -0.13
C LYS A 222 -14.98 3.06 -0.53
N VAL A 223 -15.13 2.64 -1.79
CA VAL A 223 -14.61 1.34 -2.25
C VAL A 223 -13.10 1.27 -2.02
N PHE A 224 -12.39 2.36 -2.34
CA PHE A 224 -10.94 2.47 -2.18
C PHE A 224 -10.58 3.92 -1.86
N GLU A 225 -9.67 4.14 -0.92
CA GLU A 225 -9.23 5.48 -0.52
C GLU A 225 -7.90 5.82 -1.21
N PRO A 226 -7.88 6.72 -2.22
CA PRO A 226 -6.68 7.01 -3.01
C PRO A 226 -5.67 7.89 -2.26
N ILE A 227 -6.11 8.69 -1.29
CA ILE A 227 -5.26 9.49 -0.41
C ILE A 227 -5.66 9.17 1.02
N ASP A 228 -4.79 8.47 1.74
CA ASP A 228 -5.01 8.05 3.13
C ASP A 228 -3.94 8.65 4.06
N VAL A 229 -4.09 8.44 5.36
CA VAL A 229 -3.10 8.75 6.39
C VAL A 229 -2.65 7.47 7.07
N GLU A 230 -1.35 7.22 7.05
CA GLU A 230 -0.72 6.09 7.72
C GLU A 230 0.68 6.50 8.19
N LEU A 231 1.19 5.88 9.26
CA LEU A 231 2.50 6.18 9.82
C LEU A 231 2.68 7.68 10.16
N HIS A 232 1.60 8.37 10.52
CA HIS A 232 1.56 9.82 10.76
C HIS A 232 1.99 10.67 9.55
N THR A 233 1.80 10.16 8.33
CA THR A 233 2.06 10.86 7.06
C THR A 233 0.93 10.62 6.06
N ILE A 234 0.99 11.32 4.92
CA ILE A 234 0.08 11.16 3.79
C ILE A 234 0.55 9.98 2.94
N SER A 235 -0.39 9.10 2.59
CA SER A 235 -0.19 7.95 1.72
C SER A 235 -0.99 8.11 0.44
N SER A 236 -0.30 8.25 -0.69
CA SER A 236 -0.94 8.14 -2.01
C SER A 236 -1.01 6.68 -2.42
N ARG A 237 -2.22 6.14 -2.60
CA ARG A 237 -2.48 4.72 -2.89
C ARG A 237 -2.91 4.53 -4.34
N PHE A 238 -2.48 3.43 -4.94
CA PHE A 238 -2.63 3.19 -6.38
C PHE A 238 -3.33 1.86 -6.68
N LEU A 239 -4.27 1.92 -7.62
CA LEU A 239 -4.89 0.76 -8.27
C LEU A 239 -4.20 0.55 -9.63
N GLU A 240 -2.92 0.20 -9.59
CA GLU A 240 -2.06 0.00 -10.75
C GLU A 240 -1.00 -1.04 -10.42
N SER A 241 -0.54 -1.78 -11.43
CA SER A 241 0.39 -2.91 -11.28
C SER A 241 1.77 -2.65 -11.87
N SER A 242 2.07 -1.43 -12.29
CA SER A 242 3.35 -1.06 -12.90
C SER A 242 3.95 0.13 -12.19
N GLN A 243 5.18 -0.03 -11.70
CA GLN A 243 5.92 1.06 -11.04
C GLN A 243 6.04 2.28 -11.94
N GLU A 244 6.36 2.10 -13.23
CA GLU A 244 6.50 3.20 -14.18
C GLU A 244 5.20 4.02 -14.28
N ARG A 245 4.06 3.34 -14.45
CA ARG A 245 2.74 4.01 -14.51
C ARG A 245 2.40 4.70 -13.19
N ILE A 246 2.69 4.06 -12.05
CA ILE A 246 2.48 4.64 -10.72
C ILE A 246 3.32 5.91 -10.55
N PHE A 247 4.62 5.86 -10.88
CA PHE A 247 5.55 6.98 -10.67
C PHE A 247 5.22 8.15 -11.58
N ASN A 248 4.94 7.89 -12.86
CA ASN A 248 4.53 8.92 -13.81
C ASN A 248 3.22 9.60 -13.37
N GLN A 249 2.26 8.82 -12.86
CA GLN A 249 1.02 9.39 -12.32
C GLN A 249 1.25 10.20 -11.06
N PHE A 250 2.03 9.69 -10.11
CA PHE A 250 2.32 10.41 -8.88
C PHE A 250 3.05 11.72 -9.14
N GLU A 251 3.99 11.73 -10.09
CA GLU A 251 4.77 12.92 -10.42
C GLU A 251 3.89 14.12 -10.81
N THR A 252 2.74 13.90 -11.44
CA THR A 252 1.84 14.98 -11.86
C THR A 252 1.15 15.70 -10.70
N PHE A 253 1.00 15.05 -9.54
CA PHE A 253 0.31 15.62 -8.38
C PHE A 253 1.14 15.62 -7.09
N ARG A 254 2.40 15.16 -7.12
CA ARG A 254 3.27 15.06 -5.92
C ARG A 254 3.41 16.38 -5.16
N HIS A 255 3.36 17.52 -5.85
CA HIS A 255 3.45 18.85 -5.23
C HIS A 255 2.33 19.09 -4.22
N LEU A 256 1.14 18.52 -4.44
CA LEU A 256 0.03 18.61 -3.50
C LEU A 256 0.34 17.86 -2.21
N ILE A 257 0.96 16.68 -2.31
CA ILE A 257 1.36 15.88 -1.14
C ILE A 257 2.40 16.63 -0.31
N ASP A 258 3.35 17.27 -0.98
CA ASP A 258 4.34 18.10 -0.28
C ASP A 258 3.71 19.33 0.39
N LEU A 259 2.76 20.01 -0.28
CA LEU A 259 2.07 21.18 0.27
C LEU A 259 1.20 20.81 1.48
N LEU A 260 0.56 19.64 1.47
CA LEU A 260 -0.23 19.16 2.59
C LEU A 260 0.63 18.81 3.82
N LEU A 261 1.93 18.55 3.63
CA LEU A 261 2.88 18.36 4.72
C LEU A 261 3.58 19.66 5.14
N SER A 262 3.33 20.78 4.45
CA SER A 262 3.98 22.06 4.72
C SER A 262 3.01 23.03 5.42
N PRO A 263 3.51 24.02 6.18
CA PRO A 263 2.67 25.03 6.83
C PRO A 263 1.83 25.89 5.87
N GLU A 264 2.14 25.82 4.57
CA GLU A 264 1.44 26.52 3.51
C GLU A 264 0.23 25.73 2.96
N SER A 265 -0.18 24.64 3.62
CA SER A 265 -1.29 23.77 3.22
C SER A 265 -2.61 24.52 2.95
N MET A 266 -2.85 25.63 3.65
CA MET A 266 -4.02 26.52 3.47
C MET A 266 -3.98 27.40 2.20
N THR A 267 -2.89 27.37 1.42
CA THR A 267 -2.72 28.18 0.20
C THR A 267 -2.87 27.40 -1.11
N ILE A 268 -3.30 26.14 -1.05
CA ILE A 268 -3.53 25.32 -2.25
C ILE A 268 -4.64 25.97 -3.10
N ASN A 269 -4.23 26.58 -4.21
CA ASN A 269 -5.14 27.14 -5.22
C ASN A 269 -5.77 26.02 -6.06
N LEU A 270 -7.03 26.19 -6.49
CA LEU A 270 -7.80 25.22 -7.28
C LEU A 270 -7.06 24.77 -8.55
N MET A 271 -6.29 25.66 -9.20
CA MET A 271 -5.54 25.33 -10.42
C MET A 271 -4.43 24.30 -10.20
N ASN A 272 -3.97 24.10 -8.96
CA ASN A 272 -2.92 23.13 -8.66
C ASN A 272 -3.47 21.70 -8.46
N GLN A 273 -4.80 21.53 -8.42
CA GLN A 273 -5.46 20.26 -8.09
C GLN A 273 -5.88 19.44 -9.32
N GLU A 274 -5.95 20.06 -10.50
CA GLU A 274 -6.50 19.40 -11.70
C GLU A 274 -5.77 18.10 -12.08
N PRO A 275 -4.42 17.98 -12.00
CA PRO A 275 -3.75 16.72 -12.30
C PRO A 275 -4.20 15.56 -11.39
N LEU A 276 -4.44 15.85 -10.10
CA LEU A 276 -5.00 14.87 -9.17
C LEU A 276 -6.44 14.52 -9.56
N HIS A 277 -7.26 15.52 -9.87
CA HIS A 277 -8.67 15.29 -10.23
C HIS A 277 -8.81 14.50 -11.53
N GLU A 278 -7.97 14.77 -12.54
CA GLU A 278 -7.91 14.02 -13.78
C GLU A 278 -7.56 12.55 -13.51
N TRP A 279 -6.53 12.31 -12.69
CA TRP A 279 -6.19 10.95 -12.26
C TRP A 279 -7.35 10.27 -11.53
N LEU A 280 -8.00 10.92 -10.57
CA LEU A 280 -9.14 10.36 -9.82
C LEU A 280 -10.34 10.05 -10.73
N ARG A 281 -10.68 10.96 -11.65
CA ARG A 281 -11.79 10.80 -12.61
C ARG A 281 -11.52 9.70 -13.65
N SER A 282 -10.26 9.29 -13.82
CA SER A 282 -9.91 8.19 -14.73
C SER A 282 -10.45 6.84 -14.25
N PHE A 283 -10.83 6.70 -12.97
CA PHE A 283 -11.32 5.45 -12.41
C PHE A 283 -12.85 5.36 -12.42
N GLU A 284 -13.34 4.21 -12.85
CA GLU A 284 -14.73 3.77 -12.72
C GLU A 284 -14.79 2.40 -12.06
N THR A 285 -15.97 2.01 -11.59
CA THR A 285 -16.18 0.70 -11.02
C THR A 285 -17.36 -0.02 -11.63
N GLU A 286 -17.21 -1.32 -11.82
CA GLU A 286 -18.30 -2.23 -12.14
C GLU A 286 -18.49 -3.20 -10.97
N ARG A 287 -19.71 -3.25 -10.42
CA ARG A 287 -20.02 -4.11 -9.27
C ARG A 287 -20.19 -5.55 -9.74
N GLY A 288 -19.51 -6.46 -9.07
CA GLY A 288 -19.63 -7.90 -9.26
C GLY A 288 -19.82 -8.65 -7.94
N ILE A 289 -19.83 -9.98 -8.05
CA ILE A 289 -19.93 -10.90 -6.92
C ILE A 289 -18.92 -12.03 -7.12
N THR A 290 -18.18 -12.38 -6.08
CA THR A 290 -17.29 -13.54 -6.05
C THR A 290 -18.10 -14.86 -6.18
N PRO A 291 -17.47 -15.99 -6.55
CA PRO A 291 -18.13 -17.29 -6.50
C PRO A 291 -18.71 -17.66 -5.12
N SER A 292 -18.12 -17.12 -4.04
CA SER A 292 -18.59 -17.31 -2.66
C SER A 292 -19.70 -16.35 -2.23
N GLY A 293 -20.18 -15.48 -3.12
CA GLY A 293 -21.28 -14.54 -2.82
C GLY A 293 -20.85 -13.19 -2.23
N ASN A 294 -19.56 -12.96 -2.00
CA ASN A 294 -19.05 -11.66 -1.52
C ASN A 294 -19.04 -10.62 -2.63
N MET A 295 -19.40 -9.38 -2.31
CA MET A 295 -19.31 -8.27 -3.25
C MET A 295 -17.86 -7.98 -3.63
N LEU A 296 -17.67 -7.54 -4.87
CA LEU A 296 -16.41 -7.01 -5.38
C LEU A 296 -16.70 -5.88 -6.38
N TRP A 297 -15.71 -5.05 -6.63
CA TRP A 297 -15.74 -4.00 -7.63
C TRP A 297 -14.57 -4.18 -8.58
N LYS A 298 -14.87 -4.37 -9.87
CA LYS A 298 -13.88 -4.29 -10.93
C LYS A 298 -13.49 -2.84 -11.13
N ILE A 299 -12.20 -2.56 -11.15
CA ILE A 299 -11.67 -1.23 -11.38
C ILE A 299 -11.44 -1.06 -12.87
N LEU A 300 -12.17 -0.12 -13.47
CA LEU A 300 -12.04 0.26 -14.87
C LEU A 300 -11.25 1.56 -14.94
N LYS A 301 -10.24 1.62 -15.80
CA LYS A 301 -9.44 2.82 -16.03
C LYS A 301 -9.74 3.36 -17.42
N ARG A 302 -10.23 4.59 -17.50
CA ARG A 302 -10.44 5.31 -18.75
C ARG A 302 -9.08 5.62 -19.35
N LYS A 303 -8.95 5.38 -20.65
CA LYS A 303 -7.78 5.75 -21.45
C LYS A 303 -7.81 7.23 -21.77
#